data_AF-A0A9E4QKD6-F1
#
_entry.id   AF-A0A9E4QKD6-F1
#
_cell.length_a   1.000
_cell.length_b   1.000
_cell.length_c   1.000
_cell.angle_alpha   90.00
_cell.angle_beta   90.00
_cell.angle_gamma   90.00
#
_symmetry.space_group_name_H-M   'P 1'
#
loop_
_entity.id
_entity.type
_entity.pdbx_description
1 polymer ?
#
loop_
_entity_poly.entity_id
_entity_poly.type
_entity_poly.pdbx_seq_one_letter_code
_entity_poly.pdbx_strand_id
1 'polypeptide(L)'
;MFGSPVIAKKVKKLWGREFATVPDGLSEGDVSAFVEQLLAEQRETENRLENVDALHALATRTVEEAQKLSQDAGDTAEQIVSSANVRARKIIAAAEERAINLVKEAKTAAGREAASTAILADQRARELVLGPPAPAEKLRGKANPRTKGFGGVAGAAAAHPGEHSSVASQGRQGQSANHPANRLGPNSGAAPPAKKARPTFRWKSVPGATRYGLYICGPPYGRDDLVFMQEDITDTSLTIPIDLEPGITYQWTIRPGNTKGWGKPFPFRQYTT
;
A
#
# COMPACT_ATOMS: atom_id res chain seq x y z
N MET A 1 107.95 20.08 35.86
CA MET A 1 106.59 20.21 35.30
C MET A 1 106.72 20.41 33.81
N PHE A 2 106.28 19.46 32.99
CA PHE A 2 106.26 19.64 31.53
C PHE A 2 104.88 20.15 31.12
N GLY A 3 104.82 21.36 30.59
CA GLY A 3 103.60 21.91 30.01
C GLY A 3 103.39 21.38 28.60
N SER A 4 102.39 20.52 28.41
CA SER A 4 101.97 20.13 27.06
C SER A 4 101.38 21.33 26.32
N PRO A 5 101.77 21.62 25.07
CA PRO A 5 101.19 22.72 24.31
C PRO A 5 99.74 22.39 23.94
N VAL A 6 98.81 23.22 24.38
CA VAL A 6 97.41 23.15 23.94
C VAL A 6 97.36 23.64 22.49
N ILE A 7 97.38 22.70 21.54
CA ILE A 7 97.20 23.01 20.11
C ILE A 7 95.75 23.48 19.93
N ALA A 8 95.57 24.79 19.74
CA ALA A 8 94.26 25.35 19.46
C ALA A 8 93.71 24.78 18.15
N LYS A 9 92.63 23.98 18.23
CA LYS A 9 91.88 23.55 17.04
C LYS A 9 91.41 24.79 16.29
N LYS A 10 91.96 25.01 15.09
CA LYS A 10 91.44 26.00 14.15
C LYS A 10 90.13 25.45 13.58
N VAL A 11 89.13 26.33 13.47
CA VAL A 11 87.77 25.98 13.04
C VAL A 11 87.35 26.95 11.95
N LYS A 12 86.64 26.49 10.93
CA LYS A 12 86.17 27.30 9.80
C LYS A 12 84.66 27.15 9.65
N LYS A 13 83.95 28.28 9.61
CA LYS A 13 82.49 28.30 9.48
C LYS A 13 82.08 28.30 8.02
N LEU A 14 81.34 27.28 7.58
CA LEU A 14 80.88 27.05 6.21
C LEU A 14 79.47 26.47 6.26
N TRP A 15 78.58 26.82 5.32
CA TRP A 15 77.20 26.32 5.26
C TRP A 15 76.44 26.40 6.62
N GLY A 16 76.70 27.45 7.41
CA GLY A 16 76.10 27.65 8.74
C GLY A 16 76.73 26.86 9.89
N ARG A 17 77.56 25.84 9.61
CA ARG A 17 78.21 24.98 10.62
C ARG A 17 79.71 25.24 10.74
N GLU A 18 80.30 24.75 11.81
CA GLU A 18 81.73 24.87 12.10
C GLU A 18 82.43 23.54 11.84
N PHE A 19 83.50 23.58 11.03
CA PHE A 19 84.31 22.43 10.65
C PHE A 19 85.74 22.60 11.18
N ALA A 20 86.32 21.58 11.79
CA ALA A 20 87.72 21.61 12.19
C ALA A 20 88.62 21.68 10.95
N THR A 21 89.73 22.42 11.04
CA THR A 21 90.77 22.42 10.00
C THR A 21 91.98 21.59 10.41
N VAL A 22 92.49 20.84 9.45
CA VAL A 22 93.71 20.02 9.49
C VAL A 22 94.76 20.67 8.57
N PRO A 23 96.06 20.28 8.63
CA PRO A 23 97.12 20.94 7.86
C PRO A 23 96.82 21.08 6.36
N ASP A 24 96.20 20.07 5.76
CA ASP A 24 95.88 20.02 4.33
C ASP A 24 94.42 20.42 3.97
N GLY A 25 93.61 20.90 4.92
CA GLY A 25 92.25 21.36 4.61
C GLY A 25 91.22 21.31 5.75
N LEU A 26 90.01 20.89 5.41
CA LEU A 26 88.91 20.62 6.35
C LEU A 26 89.02 19.18 6.87
N SER A 27 88.51 18.92 8.08
CA SER A 27 88.45 17.56 8.62
C SER A 27 87.49 16.69 7.82
N GLU A 28 88.01 15.62 7.24
CA GLU A 28 87.23 14.64 6.47
C GLU A 28 86.07 14.07 7.30
N GLY A 29 86.26 13.78 8.59
CA GLY A 29 85.20 13.28 9.47
C GLY A 29 84.03 14.26 9.64
N ASP A 30 84.33 15.56 9.84
CA ASP A 30 83.28 16.58 9.97
C ASP A 30 82.53 16.79 8.64
N VAL A 31 83.23 16.69 7.50
CA VAL A 31 82.64 16.82 6.16
C VAL A 31 81.78 15.60 5.81
N SER A 32 82.27 14.38 6.06
CA SER A 32 81.53 13.14 5.80
C SER A 32 80.27 13.05 6.67
N ALA A 33 80.36 13.37 7.96
CA ALA A 33 79.18 13.41 8.85
C ALA A 33 78.13 14.45 8.40
N PHE A 34 78.57 15.59 7.82
CA PHE A 34 77.66 16.57 7.25
C PHE A 34 76.99 16.07 5.97
N VAL A 35 77.73 15.40 5.08
CA VAL A 35 77.16 14.81 3.85
C VAL A 35 76.20 13.67 4.17
N GLU A 36 76.52 12.80 5.12
CA GLU A 36 75.62 11.74 5.61
C GLU A 36 74.32 12.32 6.18
N GLN A 37 74.40 13.39 6.98
CA GLN A 37 73.21 14.08 7.47
C GLN A 37 72.36 14.66 6.33
N LEU A 38 72.99 15.27 5.32
CA LEU A 38 72.28 15.89 4.19
C LEU A 38 71.60 14.85 3.29
N LEU A 39 72.22 13.69 3.09
CA LEU A 39 71.62 12.53 2.39
C LEU A 39 70.46 11.91 3.20
N ALA A 40 70.56 11.88 4.53
CA ALA A 40 69.46 11.43 5.38
C ALA A 40 68.27 12.41 5.35
N GLU A 41 68.54 13.72 5.37
CA GLU A 41 67.51 14.77 5.27
C GLU A 41 66.81 14.74 3.90
N GLN A 42 67.54 14.55 2.79
CA GLN A 42 66.92 14.37 1.47
C GLN A 42 65.98 13.16 1.44
N ARG A 43 66.43 12.00 1.92
CA ARG A 43 65.60 10.78 1.95
C ARG A 43 64.34 10.95 2.81
N GLU A 44 64.44 11.66 3.94
CA GLU A 44 63.29 12.00 4.77
C GLU A 44 62.31 12.92 4.03
N THR A 45 62.80 13.92 3.27
CA THR A 45 61.92 14.78 2.46
C THR A 45 61.27 14.03 1.30
N GLU A 46 61.95 13.07 0.67
CA GLU A 46 61.39 12.20 -0.38
C GLU A 46 60.26 11.33 0.18
N ASN A 47 60.49 10.61 1.29
CA ASN A 47 59.44 9.83 1.98
C ASN A 47 58.22 10.69 2.37
N ARG A 48 58.45 11.94 2.80
CA ARG A 48 57.37 12.86 3.15
C ARG A 48 56.59 13.34 1.92
N LEU A 49 57.24 13.49 0.77
CA LEU A 49 56.58 13.82 -0.49
C LEU A 49 55.69 12.67 -0.96
N GLU A 50 56.19 11.44 -0.96
CA GLU A 50 55.41 10.24 -1.30
C GLU A 50 54.15 10.09 -0.42
N ASN A 51 54.27 10.37 0.88
CA ASN A 51 53.13 10.36 1.81
C ASN A 51 52.09 11.45 1.48
N VAL A 52 52.52 12.65 1.08
CA VAL A 52 51.61 13.72 0.65
C VAL A 52 50.88 13.35 -0.64
N ASP A 53 51.56 12.74 -1.61
CA ASP A 53 50.94 12.26 -2.85
C ASP A 53 49.93 11.14 -2.59
N ALA A 54 50.25 10.20 -1.68
CA ALA A 54 49.33 9.16 -1.23
C ALA A 54 48.07 9.72 -0.54
N LEU A 55 48.24 10.74 0.32
CA LEU A 55 47.13 11.45 0.96
C LEU A 55 46.28 12.23 -0.05
N HIS A 56 46.90 12.85 -1.05
CA HIS A 56 46.20 13.57 -2.11
C HIS A 56 45.38 12.61 -3.00
N ALA A 57 45.95 11.46 -3.38
CA ALA A 57 45.25 10.41 -4.11
C ALA A 57 44.06 9.84 -3.30
N LEU A 58 44.24 9.60 -2.00
CA LEU A 58 43.16 9.16 -1.11
C LEU A 58 42.05 10.21 -0.99
N ALA A 59 42.40 11.48 -0.83
CA ALA A 59 41.43 12.57 -0.77
C ALA A 59 40.63 12.70 -2.07
N THR A 60 41.31 12.61 -3.22
CA THR A 60 40.69 12.66 -4.56
C THR A 60 39.67 11.54 -4.72
N ARG A 61 40.09 10.30 -4.45
CA ARG A 61 39.22 9.12 -4.49
C ARG A 61 38.03 9.22 -3.53
N THR A 62 38.23 9.78 -2.34
CA THR A 62 37.14 9.99 -1.37
C THR A 62 36.09 10.98 -1.90
N VAL A 63 36.52 12.03 -2.61
CA VAL A 63 35.61 12.98 -3.26
C VAL A 63 34.85 12.33 -4.42
N GLU A 64 35.52 11.53 -5.26
CA GLU A 64 34.88 10.78 -6.35
C GLU A 64 33.84 9.77 -5.83
N GLU A 65 34.17 9.00 -4.79
CA GLU A 65 33.26 8.06 -4.15
C GLU A 65 32.04 8.77 -3.52
N ALA A 66 32.25 9.94 -2.89
CA ALA A 66 31.16 10.75 -2.34
C ALA A 66 30.26 11.38 -3.42
N GLN A 67 30.83 11.86 -4.53
CA GLN A 67 30.09 12.39 -5.67
C GLN A 67 29.22 11.29 -6.31
N LYS A 68 29.79 10.11 -6.54
CA LYS A 68 29.06 8.97 -7.08
C LYS A 68 27.91 8.56 -6.17
N LEU A 69 28.13 8.45 -4.86
CA LEU A 69 27.08 8.12 -3.89
C LEU A 69 25.94 9.16 -3.90
N SER A 70 26.26 10.44 -4.05
CA SER A 70 25.26 11.50 -4.20
C SER A 70 24.44 11.38 -5.49
N GLN A 71 25.06 10.89 -6.58
CA GLN A 71 24.38 10.70 -7.86
C GLN A 71 23.47 9.47 -7.82
N ASP A 72 23.96 8.32 -7.34
CA ASP A 72 23.18 7.09 -7.15
C ASP A 72 21.94 7.34 -6.26
N ALA A 73 22.08 8.19 -5.23
CA ALA A 73 20.97 8.61 -4.37
C ALA A 73 19.94 9.51 -5.10
N GLY A 74 20.40 10.38 -5.99
CA GLY A 74 19.54 11.22 -6.85
C GLY A 74 18.71 10.38 -7.82
N ASP A 75 19.36 9.49 -8.56
CA ASP A 75 18.71 8.58 -9.52
C ASP A 75 17.66 7.69 -8.81
N THR A 76 18.00 7.19 -7.62
CA THR A 76 17.06 6.41 -6.77
C THR A 76 15.84 7.24 -6.37
N ALA A 77 16.02 8.51 -5.99
CA ALA A 77 14.92 9.40 -5.63
C ALA A 77 14.00 9.69 -6.83
N GLU A 78 14.56 9.93 -8.02
CA GLU A 78 13.80 10.14 -9.25
C GLU A 78 13.02 8.88 -9.66
N GLN A 79 13.61 7.69 -9.51
CA GLN A 79 12.91 6.42 -9.74
C GLN A 79 11.73 6.22 -8.77
N ILE A 80 11.89 6.59 -7.49
CA ILE A 80 10.80 6.54 -6.51
C ILE A 80 9.67 7.50 -6.92
N VAL A 81 9.99 8.76 -7.21
CA VAL A 81 8.99 9.79 -7.58
C VAL A 81 8.25 9.43 -8.87
N SER A 82 8.96 8.98 -9.91
CA SER A 82 8.34 8.53 -11.17
C SER A 82 7.43 7.32 -10.95
N SER A 83 7.85 6.31 -10.17
CA SER A 83 7.01 5.16 -9.82
C SER A 83 5.77 5.53 -9.01
N ALA A 84 5.86 6.55 -8.13
CA ALA A 84 4.76 7.05 -7.33
C ALA A 84 3.75 7.80 -8.21
N ASN A 85 4.23 8.67 -9.11
CA ASN A 85 3.41 9.38 -10.08
C ASN A 85 2.65 8.41 -11.03
N VAL A 86 3.31 7.36 -11.50
CA VAL A 86 2.64 6.32 -12.33
C VAL A 86 1.57 5.58 -11.53
N ARG A 87 1.82 5.25 -10.26
CA ARG A 87 0.82 4.62 -9.36
C ARG A 87 -0.37 5.54 -9.09
N ALA A 88 -0.12 6.81 -8.74
CA ALA A 88 -1.16 7.79 -8.49
C ALA A 88 -2.08 7.99 -9.71
N ARG A 89 -1.51 8.11 -10.92
CA ARG A 89 -2.28 8.21 -12.17
C ARG A 89 -3.18 7.00 -12.41
N LYS A 90 -2.71 5.77 -12.11
CA LYS A 90 -3.54 4.56 -12.22
C LYS A 90 -4.71 4.54 -11.24
N ILE A 91 -4.48 4.96 -9.99
CA ILE A 91 -5.54 5.05 -8.96
C ILE A 91 -6.62 6.05 -9.38
N ILE A 92 -6.22 7.23 -9.88
CA ILE A 92 -7.15 8.26 -10.37
C ILE A 92 -7.98 7.70 -11.54
N ALA A 93 -7.35 7.13 -12.57
CA ALA A 93 -8.06 6.57 -13.72
C ALA A 93 -9.04 5.45 -13.34
N ALA A 94 -8.65 4.55 -12.42
CA ALA A 94 -9.53 3.50 -11.91
C ALA A 94 -10.71 4.05 -11.07
N ALA A 95 -10.50 5.15 -10.34
CA ALA A 95 -11.56 5.83 -9.59
C ALA A 95 -12.55 6.55 -10.53
N GLU A 96 -12.05 7.21 -11.57
CA GLU A 96 -12.87 7.84 -12.62
C GLU A 96 -13.72 6.81 -13.36
N GLU A 97 -13.13 5.68 -13.79
CA GLU A 97 -13.86 4.59 -14.44
C GLU A 97 -14.95 4.00 -13.53
N ARG A 98 -14.65 3.80 -12.24
CA ARG A 98 -15.64 3.35 -11.24
C ARG A 98 -16.77 4.35 -11.08
N ALA A 99 -16.48 5.64 -11.00
CA ALA A 99 -17.50 6.68 -10.87
C ALA A 99 -18.44 6.73 -12.09
N ILE A 100 -17.88 6.66 -13.31
CA ILE A 100 -18.65 6.60 -14.55
C ILE A 100 -19.58 5.37 -14.59
N ASN A 101 -19.06 4.20 -14.21
CA ASN A 101 -19.83 2.96 -14.19
C ASN A 101 -20.95 3.00 -13.13
N LEU A 102 -20.69 3.49 -11.92
CA LEU A 102 -21.71 3.64 -10.87
C LEU A 102 -22.85 4.58 -11.30
N VAL A 103 -22.53 5.72 -11.94
CA VAL A 103 -23.54 6.65 -12.47
C VAL A 103 -24.39 5.99 -13.56
N LYS A 104 -23.77 5.20 -14.45
CA LYS A 104 -24.45 4.45 -15.51
C LYS A 104 -25.38 3.36 -14.97
N GLU A 105 -24.92 2.60 -13.97
CA GLU A 105 -25.70 1.58 -13.28
C GLU A 105 -26.89 2.20 -12.53
N ALA A 106 -26.67 3.27 -11.75
CA ALA A 106 -27.72 3.98 -11.04
C ALA A 106 -28.81 4.52 -11.98
N LYS A 107 -28.41 5.13 -13.12
CA LYS A 107 -29.36 5.60 -14.15
C LYS A 107 -30.16 4.46 -14.78
N THR A 108 -29.55 3.29 -14.96
CA THR A 108 -30.22 2.11 -15.51
C THR A 108 -31.18 1.49 -14.49
N ALA A 109 -30.82 1.46 -13.20
CA ALA A 109 -31.71 1.00 -12.13
C ALA A 109 -32.94 1.91 -11.98
N ALA A 110 -32.73 3.23 -11.85
CA ALA A 110 -33.82 4.20 -11.75
C ALA A 110 -34.78 4.16 -12.95
N GLY A 111 -34.26 3.91 -14.16
CA GLY A 111 -35.10 3.72 -15.35
C GLY A 111 -35.97 2.46 -15.30
N ARG A 112 -35.48 1.36 -14.72
CA ARG A 112 -36.26 0.12 -14.51
C ARG A 112 -37.33 0.33 -13.44
N GLU A 113 -36.99 0.97 -12.33
CA GLU A 113 -37.92 1.30 -11.26
C GLU A 113 -39.06 2.20 -11.77
N ALA A 114 -38.73 3.27 -12.50
CA ALA A 114 -39.72 4.15 -13.11
C ALA A 114 -40.63 3.42 -14.11
N ALA A 115 -40.10 2.51 -14.91
CA ALA A 115 -40.90 1.67 -15.80
C ALA A 115 -41.84 0.73 -15.02
N SER A 116 -41.36 0.11 -13.94
CA SER A 116 -42.17 -0.75 -13.06
C SER A 116 -43.28 0.02 -12.34
N THR A 117 -43.02 1.22 -11.83
CA THR A 117 -44.05 2.06 -11.19
C THR A 117 -45.10 2.53 -12.20
N ALA A 118 -44.70 2.86 -13.43
CA ALA A 118 -45.63 3.23 -14.49
C ALA A 118 -46.56 2.05 -14.89
N ILE A 119 -46.02 0.83 -15.02
CA ILE A 119 -46.83 -0.37 -15.29
C ILE A 119 -47.82 -0.63 -14.16
N LEU A 120 -47.39 -0.52 -12.90
CA LEU A 120 -48.27 -0.73 -11.74
C LEU A 120 -49.36 0.35 -11.64
N ALA A 121 -49.05 1.59 -12.00
CA ALA A 121 -50.04 2.67 -12.09
C ALA A 121 -51.08 2.42 -13.20
N ASP A 122 -50.66 1.96 -14.39
CA ASP A 122 -51.56 1.62 -15.50
C ASP A 122 -52.47 0.42 -15.16
N GLN A 123 -51.93 -0.62 -14.52
CA GLN A 123 -52.72 -1.76 -14.02
C GLN A 123 -53.80 -1.30 -13.03
N ARG A 124 -53.42 -0.49 -12.04
CA ARG A 124 -54.34 0.04 -11.03
C ARG A 124 -55.39 0.99 -11.61
N ALA A 125 -55.05 1.75 -12.66
CA ALA A 125 -56.01 2.57 -13.39
C ALA A 125 -57.05 1.70 -14.14
N ARG A 126 -56.64 0.58 -14.74
CA ARG A 126 -57.55 -0.37 -15.41
C ARG A 126 -58.51 -1.05 -14.42
N GLU A 127 -58.01 -1.44 -13.24
CA GLU A 127 -58.84 -2.00 -12.16
C GLU A 127 -59.95 -1.03 -11.70
N LEU A 128 -59.64 0.27 -11.60
CA LEU A 128 -60.61 1.31 -11.23
C LEU A 128 -61.69 1.56 -12.29
N VAL A 129 -61.40 1.28 -13.57
CA VAL A 129 -62.35 1.43 -14.69
C VAL A 129 -63.26 0.21 -14.86
N LEU A 130 -62.82 -0.97 -14.40
CA LEU A 130 -63.58 -2.23 -14.50
C LEU A 130 -64.33 -2.62 -13.21
N GLY A 131 -64.25 -1.79 -12.16
CA GLY A 131 -65.05 -1.97 -10.94
C GLY A 131 -66.57 -1.87 -11.23
N PRO A 132 -67.42 -2.64 -10.53
CA PRO A 132 -68.86 -2.68 -10.80
C PRO A 132 -69.51 -1.29 -10.56
N PRO A 133 -70.54 -0.91 -11.34
CA PRO A 133 -71.16 0.40 -11.23
C PRO A 133 -71.85 0.56 -9.87
N ALA A 134 -71.25 1.35 -8.98
CA ALA A 134 -71.88 1.75 -7.73
C ALA A 134 -73.11 2.63 -8.05
N PRO A 135 -74.31 2.32 -7.52
CA PRO A 135 -75.51 3.09 -7.82
C PRO A 135 -75.39 4.50 -7.22
N ALA A 136 -75.40 5.50 -8.10
CA ALA A 136 -75.36 6.90 -7.72
C ALA A 136 -76.75 7.37 -7.26
N GLU A 137 -77.02 7.37 -5.95
CA GLU A 137 -78.03 8.27 -5.41
C GLU A 137 -77.75 8.71 -3.97
N LYS A 138 -78.22 9.92 -3.67
CA LYS A 138 -78.65 10.37 -2.33
C LYS A 138 -77.57 10.53 -1.26
N LEU A 139 -76.94 11.70 -1.26
CA LEU A 139 -76.89 12.57 -0.05
C LEU A 139 -76.63 14.05 -0.43
N ARG A 140 -77.46 14.61 -1.32
CA ARG A 140 -77.52 16.07 -1.52
C ARG A 140 -78.30 16.69 -0.37
N GLY A 141 -77.59 17.21 0.64
CA GLY A 141 -78.17 18.07 1.68
C GLY A 141 -77.99 17.56 3.11
N LYS A 142 -76.93 18.03 3.77
CA LYS A 142 -77.01 18.98 4.90
C LYS A 142 -75.60 19.37 5.36
N ALA A 143 -75.23 20.62 5.09
CA ALA A 143 -74.10 21.23 5.78
C ALA A 143 -74.54 21.64 7.19
N ASN A 144 -73.83 21.20 8.23
CA ASN A 144 -73.21 22.06 9.24
C ASN A 144 -72.29 21.22 10.18
N PRO A 145 -71.20 21.78 10.74
CA PRO A 145 -70.20 21.01 11.48
C PRO A 145 -70.36 21.10 13.01
N ARG A 146 -69.69 20.21 13.75
CA ARG A 146 -69.11 20.50 15.08
C ARG A 146 -68.17 19.41 15.59
N THR A 147 -67.15 19.85 16.37
CA THR A 147 -66.37 19.13 17.42
C THR A 147 -65.75 17.76 17.05
N LYS A 148 -64.42 17.55 16.98
CA LYS A 148 -63.31 17.86 17.92
C LYS A 148 -63.37 17.04 19.23
N GLY A 149 -62.51 16.01 19.33
CA GLY A 149 -62.26 15.16 20.52
C GLY A 149 -61.92 13.72 20.08
N PHE A 150 -60.67 13.23 20.13
CA PHE A 150 -59.81 12.83 21.28
C PHE A 150 -60.02 11.38 21.78
N GLY A 151 -58.92 10.62 21.91
CA GLY A 151 -58.86 9.22 22.38
C GLY A 151 -59.20 8.22 21.26
N GLY A 152 -58.44 7.16 20.98
CA GLY A 152 -57.77 6.22 21.90
C GLY A 152 -58.70 5.01 22.14
N VAL A 153 -58.29 3.75 22.24
CA VAL A 153 -56.97 3.05 22.28
C VAL A 153 -57.21 1.56 21.99
N ALA A 154 -56.14 0.78 21.73
CA ALA A 154 -56.13 -0.71 21.66
C ALA A 154 -56.96 -1.35 20.51
N GLY A 155 -56.71 -2.58 20.08
CA GLY A 155 -55.71 -3.58 20.46
C GLY A 155 -56.22 -5.00 20.18
N ALA A 156 -55.30 -5.98 20.08
CA ALA A 156 -55.52 -7.38 19.67
C ALA A 156 -55.95 -7.56 18.19
N ALA A 157 -55.34 -8.40 17.33
CA ALA A 157 -54.74 -9.74 17.46
C ALA A 157 -55.77 -10.88 17.49
N ALA A 158 -55.89 -11.58 16.35
CA ALA A 158 -56.39 -12.96 16.21
C ALA A 158 -55.85 -13.54 14.89
N ALA A 159 -55.59 -14.85 14.83
CA ALA A 159 -54.90 -15.50 13.71
C ALA A 159 -55.62 -16.78 13.22
N HIS A 160 -55.66 -16.98 11.90
CA HIS A 160 -55.84 -18.26 11.16
C HIS A 160 -57.10 -19.11 11.47
N PRO A 161 -57.41 -20.21 10.72
CA PRO A 161 -56.83 -20.77 9.48
C PRO A 161 -57.74 -20.48 8.24
N GLY A 162 -57.72 -21.13 7.08
CA GLY A 162 -57.02 -22.36 6.64
C GLY A 162 -57.04 -22.63 5.12
N GLU A 163 -57.13 -23.91 4.74
CA GLU A 163 -56.90 -24.49 3.40
C GLU A 163 -58.19 -24.93 2.67
N HIS A 164 -58.15 -25.09 1.32
CA HIS A 164 -58.58 -26.32 0.62
C HIS A 164 -58.23 -26.36 -0.90
N SER A 165 -57.55 -27.43 -1.31
CA SER A 165 -57.58 -28.19 -2.57
C SER A 165 -57.60 -27.54 -3.98
N SER A 166 -56.42 -27.58 -4.63
CA SER A 166 -56.09 -28.37 -5.85
C SER A 166 -57.18 -28.79 -6.88
N VAL A 167 -56.95 -28.45 -8.17
CA VAL A 167 -57.27 -29.29 -9.35
C VAL A 167 -56.16 -29.14 -10.41
N ALA A 168 -55.87 -30.19 -11.18
CA ALA A 168 -54.86 -30.26 -12.27
C ALA A 168 -55.41 -29.70 -13.63
N SER A 169 -54.80 -29.79 -14.83
CA SER A 169 -53.70 -30.60 -15.38
C SER A 169 -53.33 -30.15 -16.82
N GLN A 170 -52.05 -30.35 -17.23
CA GLN A 170 -51.55 -30.60 -18.63
C GLN A 170 -51.73 -29.48 -19.69
N GLY A 171 -50.83 -29.23 -20.67
CA GLY A 171 -49.49 -29.76 -21.06
C GLY A 171 -48.77 -28.69 -21.94
N ARG A 172 -47.69 -28.89 -22.72
CA ARG A 172 -46.99 -30.10 -23.22
C ARG A 172 -45.66 -29.72 -23.95
N GLN A 173 -44.52 -30.39 -23.66
CA GLN A 173 -43.28 -30.60 -24.49
C GLN A 173 -42.50 -29.38 -25.06
N GLY A 174 -41.18 -29.36 -25.33
CA GLY A 174 -40.00 -30.25 -25.16
C GLY A 174 -38.72 -29.36 -25.26
N GLN A 175 -37.43 -29.75 -25.23
CA GLN A 175 -36.63 -30.99 -25.43
C GLN A 175 -35.40 -30.92 -24.45
N SER A 176 -34.89 -31.99 -23.80
CA SER A 176 -33.85 -32.96 -24.25
C SER A 176 -32.61 -32.33 -24.95
N ALA A 177 -31.33 -32.65 -24.67
CA ALA A 177 -30.72 -33.86 -24.07
C ALA A 177 -29.36 -33.64 -23.32
N ASN A 178 -28.67 -34.72 -22.92
CA ASN A 178 -27.54 -34.84 -21.97
C ASN A 178 -26.09 -34.76 -22.54
N HIS A 179 -25.14 -34.23 -21.73
CA HIS A 179 -23.74 -34.68 -21.39
C HIS A 179 -22.75 -35.24 -22.50
N PRO A 180 -21.45 -35.53 -22.21
CA PRO A 180 -20.32 -34.61 -21.92
C PRO A 180 -19.00 -34.87 -22.75
N ALA A 181 -17.93 -34.09 -22.47
CA ALA A 181 -16.48 -34.38 -22.68
C ALA A 181 -15.70 -34.01 -23.99
N ASN A 182 -14.85 -32.96 -23.88
CA ASN A 182 -13.43 -32.82 -24.28
C ASN A 182 -12.90 -33.08 -25.72
N ARG A 183 -12.40 -32.02 -26.40
CA ARG A 183 -11.14 -32.03 -27.20
C ARG A 183 -10.54 -30.59 -27.37
N LEU A 184 -9.24 -30.51 -27.67
CA LEU A 184 -8.36 -29.32 -27.59
C LEU A 184 -8.28 -28.48 -28.90
N GLY A 185 -8.32 -27.13 -28.75
CA GLY A 185 -7.72 -26.03 -29.56
C GLY A 185 -7.67 -26.03 -31.11
N PRO A 186 -7.21 -24.93 -31.77
CA PRO A 186 -6.84 -23.61 -31.23
C PRO A 186 -7.61 -22.44 -31.88
N ASN A 187 -8.12 -21.48 -31.09
CA ASN A 187 -8.22 -20.10 -31.57
C ASN A 187 -8.29 -19.08 -30.42
N SER A 188 -7.71 -17.91 -30.62
CA SER A 188 -7.69 -16.81 -29.65
C SER A 188 -9.07 -16.20 -29.47
N GLY A 189 -9.58 -16.17 -28.23
CA GLY A 189 -10.88 -15.56 -27.93
C GLY A 189 -11.07 -15.36 -26.44
N ALA A 190 -10.85 -14.11 -25.98
CA ALA A 190 -11.16 -13.55 -24.67
C ALA A 190 -10.98 -14.46 -23.43
N ALA A 191 -9.97 -14.15 -22.60
CA ALA A 191 -9.97 -14.62 -21.22
C ALA A 191 -11.30 -14.23 -20.54
N PRO A 192 -11.92 -15.12 -19.73
CA PRO A 192 -13.17 -14.80 -19.06
C PRO A 192 -12.98 -13.57 -18.16
N PRO A 193 -14.00 -12.71 -18.01
CA PRO A 193 -13.90 -11.55 -17.10
C PRO A 193 -13.59 -12.07 -15.70
N ALA A 194 -12.42 -11.71 -15.20
CA ALA A 194 -11.92 -12.25 -13.95
C ALA A 194 -12.89 -11.89 -12.82
N LYS A 195 -13.42 -12.92 -12.16
CA LYS A 195 -14.56 -12.77 -11.24
C LYS A 195 -14.13 -11.93 -10.04
N LYS A 196 -14.70 -10.72 -9.93
CA LYS A 196 -14.67 -9.91 -8.72
C LYS A 196 -15.02 -10.78 -7.51
N ALA A 197 -14.06 -10.99 -6.63
CA ALA A 197 -14.19 -11.92 -5.52
C ALA A 197 -14.56 -11.16 -4.25
N ARG A 198 -15.58 -11.66 -3.53
CA ARG A 198 -15.86 -11.30 -2.14
C ARG A 198 -15.40 -12.46 -1.25
N PRO A 199 -14.10 -12.58 -0.97
CA PRO A 199 -13.57 -13.70 -0.20
C PRO A 199 -14.13 -13.73 1.23
N THR A 200 -14.36 -14.94 1.73
CA THR A 200 -14.57 -15.19 3.15
C THR A 200 -13.24 -15.49 3.81
N PHE A 201 -12.74 -14.56 4.62
CA PHE A 201 -11.58 -14.80 5.48
C PHE A 201 -12.03 -15.60 6.69
N ARG A 202 -11.26 -16.65 7.03
CA ARG A 202 -11.51 -17.52 8.18
C ARG A 202 -10.22 -17.70 8.97
N TRP A 203 -10.32 -17.62 10.29
CA TRP A 203 -9.22 -17.80 11.22
C TRP A 203 -9.57 -18.79 12.32
N LYS A 204 -8.58 -19.19 13.11
CA LYS A 204 -8.80 -20.02 14.31
C LYS A 204 -9.15 -19.11 15.49
N SER A 205 -10.03 -19.58 16.37
CA SER A 205 -10.29 -18.91 17.64
C SER A 205 -9.01 -18.82 18.48
N VAL A 206 -8.84 -17.71 19.20
CA VAL A 206 -7.68 -17.39 20.03
C VAL A 206 -8.13 -17.42 21.50
N PRO A 207 -7.50 -18.23 22.37
CA PRO A 207 -7.85 -18.29 23.79
C PRO A 207 -7.84 -16.91 24.45
N GLY A 208 -8.93 -16.56 25.15
CA GLY A 208 -9.07 -15.28 25.85
C GLY A 208 -9.39 -14.08 24.96
N ALA A 209 -9.59 -14.25 23.65
CA ALA A 209 -10.17 -13.23 22.77
C ALA A 209 -11.70 -13.33 22.79
N THR A 210 -12.38 -12.18 22.86
CA THR A 210 -13.86 -12.08 22.73
C THR A 210 -14.29 -11.34 21.47
N ARG A 211 -13.33 -10.77 20.73
CA ARG A 211 -13.50 -10.02 19.48
C ARG A 211 -12.23 -10.06 18.64
N TYR A 212 -12.36 -9.74 17.35
CA TYR A 212 -11.28 -9.65 16.39
C TYR A 212 -11.38 -8.39 15.55
N GLY A 213 -10.23 -7.83 15.17
CA GLY A 213 -10.11 -6.89 14.06
C GLY A 213 -9.50 -7.58 12.86
N LEU A 214 -10.12 -7.46 11.69
CA LEU A 214 -9.58 -7.90 10.39
C LEU A 214 -9.06 -6.67 9.64
N TYR A 215 -7.81 -6.74 9.18
CA TYR A 215 -7.15 -5.70 8.39
C TYR A 215 -6.64 -6.32 7.10
N ILE A 216 -6.93 -5.69 5.95
CA ILE A 216 -6.48 -6.12 4.62
C ILE A 216 -5.79 -4.95 3.95
N CYS A 217 -4.53 -5.13 3.55
CA CYS A 217 -3.72 -4.17 2.83
C CYS A 217 -3.52 -4.61 1.38
N GLY A 218 -3.64 -3.67 0.43
CA GLY A 218 -3.27 -3.88 -0.97
C GLY A 218 -1.80 -3.52 -1.22
N PRO A 219 -1.23 -3.87 -2.38
CA PRO A 219 0.07 -3.33 -2.79
C PRO A 219 -0.03 -1.80 -2.93
N PRO A 220 0.97 -1.01 -2.47
CA PRO A 220 2.33 -1.40 -2.08
C PRO A 220 2.54 -1.84 -0.60
N TYR A 221 1.48 -2.14 0.15
CA TYR A 221 1.51 -2.69 1.51
C TYR A 221 2.07 -1.76 2.61
N GLY A 222 1.96 -0.45 2.44
CA GLY A 222 2.18 0.54 3.48
C GLY A 222 1.10 0.53 4.58
N ARG A 223 1.31 1.33 5.63
CA ARG A 223 0.33 1.48 6.72
C ARG A 223 -0.99 2.09 6.25
N ASP A 224 -0.94 2.93 5.22
CA ASP A 224 -2.07 3.68 4.68
C ASP A 224 -2.76 2.95 3.51
N ASP A 225 -2.18 1.86 3.00
CA ASP A 225 -2.72 1.03 1.90
C ASP A 225 -3.79 0.04 2.39
N LEU A 226 -4.56 0.43 3.40
CA LEU A 226 -5.58 -0.38 4.08
C LEU A 226 -6.86 -0.43 3.23
N VAL A 227 -6.99 -1.51 2.45
CA VAL A 227 -8.13 -1.80 1.55
C VAL A 227 -9.40 -2.13 2.31
N PHE A 228 -9.28 -2.78 3.47
CA PHE A 228 -10.42 -3.09 4.33
C PHE A 228 -10.02 -3.17 5.79
N MET A 229 -10.88 -2.65 6.66
CA MET A 229 -10.77 -2.76 8.11
C MET A 229 -12.15 -2.99 8.72
N GLN A 230 -12.27 -3.99 9.57
CA GLN A 230 -13.44 -4.16 10.44
C GLN A 230 -12.98 -4.65 11.81
N GLU A 231 -13.37 -3.92 12.85
CA GLU A 231 -13.12 -4.28 14.25
C GLU A 231 -14.40 -4.88 14.91
N ASP A 232 -14.28 -5.29 16.18
CA ASP A 232 -15.35 -5.88 16.99
C ASP A 232 -16.06 -7.12 16.40
N ILE A 233 -15.39 -7.88 15.54
CA ILE A 233 -15.91 -9.13 14.97
C ILE A 233 -15.92 -10.22 16.05
N THR A 234 -17.10 -10.75 16.41
CA THR A 234 -17.25 -11.83 17.40
C THR A 234 -16.98 -13.23 16.82
N ASP A 235 -17.27 -13.41 15.54
CA ASP A 235 -17.05 -14.67 14.82
C ASP A 235 -15.59 -14.87 14.38
N THR A 236 -15.25 -16.10 13.95
CA THR A 236 -13.94 -16.42 13.37
C THR A 236 -13.95 -16.48 11.83
N SER A 237 -14.94 -15.81 11.22
CA SER A 237 -15.24 -15.84 9.79
C SER A 237 -15.87 -14.52 9.38
N LEU A 238 -15.34 -13.88 8.33
CA LEU A 238 -15.93 -12.67 7.75
C LEU A 238 -15.86 -12.71 6.22
N THR A 239 -17.01 -12.60 5.56
CA THR A 239 -17.09 -12.29 4.13
C THR A 239 -17.08 -10.78 3.97
N ILE A 240 -16.09 -10.26 3.25
CA ILE A 240 -16.00 -8.81 3.05
C ILE A 240 -17.13 -8.31 2.12
N PRO A 241 -17.68 -7.11 2.36
CA PRO A 241 -18.74 -6.53 1.52
C PRO A 241 -18.19 -5.91 0.21
N ILE A 242 -16.87 -5.69 0.13
CA ILE A 242 -16.18 -5.12 -1.02
C ILE A 242 -15.69 -6.21 -1.99
N ASP A 243 -15.62 -5.85 -3.27
CA ASP A 243 -14.99 -6.70 -4.29
C ASP A 243 -13.48 -6.43 -4.30
N LEU A 244 -12.65 -7.48 -4.21
CA LEU A 244 -11.21 -7.34 -4.46
C LEU A 244 -10.91 -7.40 -5.96
N GLU A 245 -9.93 -6.61 -6.40
CA GLU A 245 -9.44 -6.62 -7.78
C GLU A 245 -8.73 -7.95 -8.10
N PRO A 246 -9.08 -8.64 -9.21
CA PRO A 246 -8.48 -9.92 -9.58
C PRO A 246 -7.03 -9.79 -10.04
N GLY A 247 -6.21 -10.83 -9.82
CA GLY A 247 -4.78 -10.84 -10.13
C GLY A 247 -3.91 -10.05 -9.13
N ILE A 248 -4.49 -9.50 -8.06
CA ILE A 248 -3.76 -8.76 -7.03
C ILE A 248 -3.49 -9.66 -5.82
N THR A 249 -2.28 -9.57 -5.28
CA THR A 249 -1.97 -10.17 -3.97
C THR A 249 -2.24 -9.14 -2.88
N TYR A 250 -3.14 -9.48 -1.97
CA TYR A 250 -3.44 -8.70 -0.76
C TYR A 250 -2.74 -9.34 0.43
N GLN A 251 -2.38 -8.53 1.42
CA GLN A 251 -1.92 -9.00 2.72
C GLN A 251 -3.01 -8.78 3.76
N TRP A 252 -3.34 -9.78 4.57
CA TRP A 252 -4.34 -9.67 5.61
C TRP A 252 -3.81 -10.15 6.97
N THR A 253 -4.30 -9.53 8.04
CA THR A 253 -4.00 -9.95 9.41
C THR A 253 -5.24 -9.83 10.30
N ILE A 254 -5.22 -10.58 11.40
CA ILE A 254 -6.20 -10.48 12.48
C ILE A 254 -5.53 -9.95 13.75
N ARG A 255 -6.28 -9.18 14.52
CA ARG A 255 -5.90 -8.72 15.86
C ARG A 255 -6.93 -9.22 16.88
N PRO A 256 -6.57 -10.12 17.81
CA PRO A 256 -7.48 -10.52 18.88
C PRO A 256 -7.65 -9.38 19.88
N GLY A 257 -8.85 -9.24 20.44
CA GLY A 257 -9.15 -8.29 21.50
C GLY A 257 -10.12 -8.86 22.54
N ASN A 258 -10.15 -8.23 23.70
CA ASN A 258 -11.11 -8.55 24.76
C ASN A 258 -11.45 -7.28 25.58
N THR A 259 -12.04 -7.46 26.76
CA THR A 259 -12.42 -6.37 27.69
C THR A 259 -11.22 -5.61 28.26
N LYS A 260 -10.00 -6.16 28.21
CA LYS A 260 -8.75 -5.48 28.62
C LYS A 260 -8.10 -4.69 27.48
N GLY A 261 -8.65 -4.76 26.26
CA GLY A 261 -8.16 -4.06 25.08
C GLY A 261 -7.73 -4.99 23.94
N TRP A 262 -6.92 -4.45 23.03
CA TRP A 262 -6.45 -5.14 21.83
C TRP A 262 -5.06 -5.77 22.02
N GLY A 263 -4.93 -7.05 21.67
CA GLY A 263 -3.67 -7.77 21.65
C GLY A 263 -2.76 -7.40 20.47
N LYS A 264 -1.65 -8.13 20.35
CA LYS A 264 -0.72 -8.03 19.22
C LYS A 264 -1.37 -8.59 17.94
N PRO A 265 -1.32 -7.88 16.80
CA PRO A 265 -1.72 -8.46 15.51
C PRO A 265 -0.92 -9.71 15.16
N PHE A 266 -1.56 -10.65 14.46
CA PHE A 266 -0.85 -11.81 13.91
C PHE A 266 0.07 -11.39 12.74
N PRO A 267 1.02 -12.27 12.33
CA PRO A 267 1.75 -12.07 11.09
C PRO A 267 0.80 -11.98 9.89
N PHE A 268 1.11 -11.08 8.95
CA PHE A 268 0.35 -10.97 7.71
C PHE A 268 0.39 -12.27 6.91
N ARG A 269 -0.77 -12.61 6.32
CA ARG A 269 -0.95 -13.73 5.38
C ARG A 269 -1.25 -13.14 4.02
N GLN A 270 -0.74 -13.77 2.97
CA GLN A 270 -1.07 -13.37 1.60
C GLN A 270 -2.37 -14.04 1.14
N TYR A 271 -3.14 -13.32 0.33
CA TYR A 271 -4.31 -13.80 -0.38
C TYR A 271 -4.28 -13.23 -1.80
N THR A 272 -4.20 -14.10 -2.80
CA THR A 272 -4.22 -13.72 -4.22
C THR A 272 -5.59 -14.04 -4.80
N THR A 273 -6.15 -13.08 -5.52
CA THR A 273 -7.46 -13.11 -6.20
C THR A 273 -7.37 -13.59 -7.65
#